data_AF-X0YTC4-F1
#
_entry.id   AF-X0YTC4-F1
#
_cell.length_a   1.000
_cell.length_b   1.000
_cell.length_c   1.000
_cell.angle_alpha   90.00
_cell.angle_beta   90.00
_cell.angle_gamma   90.00
#
_symmetry.space_group_name_H-M   'P 1'
#
loop_
_entity.id
_entity.type
_entity.pdbx_description
1 polymer ?
#
loop_
_entity_poly.entity_id
_entity_poly.type
_entity_poly.pdbx_seq_one_letter_code
_entity_poly.pdbx_strand_id
1 'polypeptide(L)'
;ESINKVGEKLAFDRPLGKLPKSLKKLKLGTNFNHPLGKIPGQLKNLSVGDRYDQPFENLPDCLEILVLGEDFNQPLDHIPENLRTLIMGKKYNQRLTNLSKNLEILVLGDDFNQPLYDIIPSSLKTLILGKQFTYPLKCLNKNLSEQERGALKCWKKKKRFYVGNEEG
;
A
#
# COMPACT_ATOMS: atom_id res chain seq x y z
N GLU A 1 4.05 -25.17 12.72
CA GLU A 1 2.69 -24.80 12.26
C GLU A 1 1.92 -24.33 13.51
N SER A 2 1.27 -23.18 13.66
CA SER A 2 0.86 -22.11 12.76
C SER A 2 0.48 -20.91 13.64
N ILE A 3 1.25 -19.81 13.62
CA ILE A 3 0.84 -18.50 14.18
C ILE A 3 0.81 -17.42 13.07
N ASN A 4 1.24 -17.78 11.85
CA ASN A 4 1.44 -16.83 10.74
C ASN A 4 0.23 -16.65 9.81
N LYS A 5 -0.93 -17.24 10.12
CA LYS A 5 -2.12 -17.25 9.24
C LYS A 5 -3.43 -17.01 9.99
N VAL A 6 -3.44 -16.05 10.92
CA VAL A 6 -4.69 -15.57 11.52
C VAL A 6 -5.41 -14.69 10.49
N GLY A 7 -6.03 -15.31 9.48
CA GLY A 7 -6.81 -14.57 8.49
C GLY A 7 -6.98 -15.20 7.11
N GLU A 8 -6.20 -16.22 6.71
CA GLU A 8 -6.28 -16.72 5.33
C GLU A 8 -7.59 -17.47 4.97
N LYS A 9 -8.48 -17.73 5.94
CA LYS A 9 -9.78 -18.31 5.64
C LYS A 9 -10.68 -17.21 5.08
N LEU A 10 -11.11 -17.36 3.82
CA LEU A 10 -11.96 -16.41 3.08
C LEU A 10 -13.23 -15.94 3.84
N ALA A 11 -13.69 -16.71 4.84
CA ALA A 11 -14.85 -16.41 5.67
C ALA A 11 -14.53 -15.82 7.07
N PHE A 12 -13.27 -15.48 7.36
CA PHE A 12 -12.90 -14.90 8.67
C PHE A 12 -13.20 -13.41 8.70
N ASP A 13 -14.44 -13.08 9.06
CA ASP A 13 -14.91 -11.71 9.28
C ASP A 13 -15.40 -11.53 10.73
N ARG A 14 -14.46 -11.61 11.67
CA ARG A 14 -14.71 -11.37 13.10
C ARG A 14 -13.60 -10.49 13.68
N PRO A 15 -13.87 -9.67 14.69
CA PRO A 15 -12.85 -8.86 15.35
C PRO A 15 -11.67 -9.72 15.82
N LEU A 16 -10.46 -9.18 15.68
CA LEU A 16 -9.27 -9.84 16.20
C LEU A 16 -9.23 -9.74 17.72
N GLY A 17 -8.84 -10.84 18.36
CA GLY A 17 -8.39 -10.80 19.76
C GLY A 17 -7.02 -10.13 19.88
N LYS A 18 -6.44 -10.17 21.09
CA LYS A 18 -5.09 -9.65 21.32
C LYS A 18 -4.08 -10.37 20.43
N LEU A 19 -3.42 -9.63 19.55
CA LEU A 19 -2.35 -10.14 18.70
C LEU A 19 -1.10 -10.45 19.53
N PRO A 20 -0.37 -11.56 19.26
CA PRO A 20 0.87 -11.88 19.95
C PRO A 20 1.93 -10.78 19.77
N LYS A 21 2.63 -10.41 20.85
CA LYS A 21 3.70 -9.38 20.80
C LYS A 21 4.85 -9.73 19.85
N SER A 22 5.08 -11.02 19.60
CA SER A 22 6.12 -11.54 18.72
C SER A 22 5.69 -11.65 17.25
N LEU A 23 4.44 -11.33 16.91
CA LEU A 23 3.92 -11.46 15.56
C LEU A 23 4.73 -10.61 14.58
N LYS A 24 5.26 -11.24 13.53
CA LYS A 24 6.08 -10.58 12.50
C LYS A 24 5.32 -10.31 11.21
N LYS A 25 4.34 -11.15 10.88
CA LYS A 25 3.56 -11.05 9.65
C LYS A 25 2.09 -11.25 9.98
N LEU A 26 1.24 -10.39 9.44
CA LEU A 26 -0.22 -10.48 9.54
C LEU A 26 -0.80 -10.33 8.14
N LYS A 27 -1.55 -11.35 7.71
CA LYS A 27 -2.33 -11.34 6.47
C LYS A 27 -3.77 -11.66 6.82
N LEU A 28 -4.68 -10.74 6.48
CA LEU A 28 -6.11 -10.86 6.74
C LEU A 28 -6.81 -11.39 5.49
N GLY A 29 -7.97 -12.02 5.70
CA GLY A 29 -8.77 -12.58 4.61
C GLY A 29 -9.53 -11.49 3.88
N THR A 30 -9.84 -11.75 2.60
CA THR A 30 -10.54 -10.84 1.68
C THR A 30 -11.76 -10.13 2.27
N ASN A 31 -12.55 -10.82 3.10
CA ASN A 31 -13.79 -10.28 3.66
C ASN A 31 -13.64 -9.55 5.01
N PHE A 32 -12.46 -9.52 5.61
CA PHE A 32 -12.25 -8.93 6.93
C PHE A 32 -12.41 -7.41 6.88
N ASN A 33 -13.36 -6.85 7.64
CA ASN A 33 -13.57 -5.39 7.73
C ASN A 33 -13.81 -4.90 9.17
N HIS A 34 -13.06 -5.45 10.13
CA HIS A 34 -13.11 -5.03 11.54
C HIS A 34 -11.87 -4.20 11.89
N PRO A 35 -11.95 -3.23 12.82
CA PRO A 35 -10.78 -2.50 13.28
C PRO A 35 -9.69 -3.44 13.81
N LEU A 36 -8.43 -3.17 13.45
CA LEU A 36 -7.29 -3.96 13.92
C LEU A 36 -6.92 -3.70 15.39
N GLY A 37 -7.30 -2.54 15.92
CA GLY A 37 -6.84 -2.05 17.21
C GLY A 37 -5.31 -1.93 17.26
N LYS A 38 -4.72 -2.24 18.42
CA LYS A 38 -3.27 -2.11 18.63
C LYS A 38 -2.48 -3.21 17.92
N ILE A 39 -1.74 -2.79 16.88
CA ILE A 39 -0.82 -3.65 16.14
C ILE A 39 0.46 -3.88 16.97
N PRO A 40 1.00 -5.12 17.04
CA PRO A 40 2.26 -5.40 17.73
C PRO A 40 3.44 -4.60 17.17
N GLY A 41 4.23 -3.99 18.05
CA GLY A 41 5.38 -3.14 17.67
C GLY A 41 6.48 -3.86 16.86
N GLN A 42 6.47 -5.19 16.85
CA GLN A 42 7.44 -6.02 16.12
C GLN A 42 6.97 -6.48 14.74
N LEU A 43 5.75 -6.10 14.32
CA LEU A 43 5.19 -6.50 13.03
C LEU A 43 6.01 -5.87 11.90
N LYS A 44 6.41 -6.70 10.94
CA LYS A 44 7.20 -6.31 9.76
C LYS A 44 6.36 -6.27 8.49
N ASN A 45 5.36 -7.13 8.38
CA ASN A 45 4.52 -7.23 7.19
C ASN A 45 3.05 -7.21 7.59
N LEU A 46 2.29 -6.29 7.00
CA LEU A 46 0.84 -6.20 7.13
C LEU A 46 0.20 -6.24 5.75
N SER A 47 -0.73 -7.17 5.55
CA SER A 47 -1.62 -7.22 4.40
C SER A 47 -3.05 -7.34 4.91
N VAL A 48 -3.85 -6.32 4.63
CA VAL A 48 -5.29 -6.34 4.95
C VAL A 48 -6.07 -6.91 3.76
N GLY A 49 -7.27 -7.42 4.02
CA GLY A 49 -8.11 -8.02 2.99
C GLY A 49 -8.80 -6.99 2.11
N ASP A 50 -9.27 -7.42 0.94
CA ASP A 50 -9.82 -6.52 -0.09
C ASP A 50 -10.97 -5.63 0.40
N ARG A 51 -11.83 -6.12 1.31
CA ARG A 51 -12.95 -5.35 1.88
C ARG A 51 -12.60 -4.47 3.08
N TYR A 52 -11.34 -4.46 3.52
CA TYR A 52 -10.93 -3.70 4.69
C TYR A 52 -10.95 -2.21 4.38
N ASP A 53 -11.82 -1.47 5.06
CA ASP A 53 -11.94 0.00 4.95
C ASP A 53 -12.05 0.65 6.34
N GLN A 54 -11.23 0.17 7.28
CA GLN A 54 -11.14 0.72 8.64
C GLN A 54 -9.83 1.50 8.81
N PRO A 55 -9.83 2.65 9.51
CA PRO A 55 -8.60 3.41 9.73
C PRO A 55 -7.59 2.61 10.58
N PHE A 56 -6.31 2.89 10.40
CA PHE A 56 -5.27 2.38 11.30
C PHE A 56 -5.09 3.35 12.47
N GLU A 57 -5.20 2.85 13.70
CA GLU A 57 -4.91 3.69 14.89
C GLU A 57 -3.43 4.07 14.94
N ASN A 58 -2.53 3.09 14.84
CA ASN A 58 -1.08 3.28 14.79
C ASN A 58 -0.43 2.11 14.05
N LEU A 59 0.32 2.41 12.99
CA LEU A 59 1.20 1.45 12.33
C LEU A 59 2.54 1.41 13.09
N PRO A 60 3.14 0.23 13.33
CA PRO A 60 4.36 0.14 14.11
C PRO A 60 5.58 0.65 13.32
N ASP A 61 6.49 1.37 13.96
CA ASP A 61 7.70 1.93 13.31
C ASP A 61 8.60 0.88 12.65
N CYS A 62 8.52 -0.37 13.10
CA CYS A 62 9.26 -1.49 12.52
C CYS A 62 8.66 -2.03 11.22
N LEU A 63 7.45 -1.59 10.81
CA LEU A 63 6.75 -2.10 9.64
C LEU A 63 7.54 -1.80 8.36
N GLU A 64 7.76 -2.82 7.55
CA GLU A 64 8.53 -2.75 6.31
C GLU A 64 7.65 -2.85 5.07
N ILE A 65 6.55 -3.61 5.17
CA ILE A 65 5.62 -3.85 4.05
C ILE A 65 4.18 -3.62 4.53
N LEU A 66 3.47 -2.76 3.80
CA LEU A 66 2.04 -2.52 3.94
C LEU A 66 1.33 -2.75 2.61
N VAL A 67 0.38 -3.68 2.60
CA VAL A 67 -0.51 -3.96 1.47
C VAL A 67 -1.94 -3.67 1.90
N LEU A 68 -2.57 -2.71 1.22
CA LEU A 68 -3.93 -2.27 1.46
C LEU A 68 -4.89 -3.03 0.55
N GLY A 69 -6.09 -3.30 1.07
CA GLY A 69 -7.16 -3.97 0.33
C GLY A 69 -7.79 -3.07 -0.72
N GLU A 70 -8.41 -3.69 -1.73
CA GLU A 70 -9.03 -3.01 -2.87
C GLU A 70 -10.00 -1.88 -2.51
N ASP A 71 -10.77 -2.06 -1.43
CA ASP A 71 -11.79 -1.11 -0.97
C ASP A 71 -11.26 -0.03 -0.02
N PHE A 72 -10.01 -0.15 0.45
CA PHE A 72 -9.46 0.76 1.45
C PHE A 72 -9.36 2.19 0.92
N ASN A 73 -10.05 3.13 1.58
CA ASN A 73 -10.01 4.55 1.23
C ASN A 73 -9.96 5.46 2.47
N GLN A 74 -9.37 4.98 3.57
CA GLN A 74 -9.13 5.78 4.78
C GLN A 74 -7.81 6.55 4.70
N PRO A 75 -7.68 7.71 5.36
CA PRO A 75 -6.42 8.46 5.39
C PRO A 75 -5.27 7.65 6.02
N LEU A 76 -4.04 7.94 5.58
CA LEU A 76 -2.81 7.35 6.10
C LEU A 76 -1.93 8.44 6.72
N ASP A 77 -2.33 8.92 7.90
CA ASP A 77 -1.69 10.09 8.52
C ASP A 77 -0.28 9.80 9.06
N HIS A 78 0.03 8.55 9.39
CA HIS A 78 1.30 8.12 10.00
C HIS A 78 1.89 6.92 9.27
N ILE A 79 2.71 7.19 8.24
CA ILE A 79 3.49 6.16 7.55
C ILE A 79 4.77 5.85 8.36
N PRO A 80 5.01 4.58 8.75
CA PRO A 80 6.19 4.19 9.52
C PRO A 80 7.52 4.54 8.86
N GLU A 81 8.52 4.98 9.63
CA GLU A 81 9.84 5.37 9.10
C GLU A 81 10.59 4.23 8.39
N ASN A 82 10.35 2.98 8.75
CA ASN A 82 11.04 1.84 8.12
C ASN A 82 10.25 1.22 6.96
N LEU A 83 9.13 1.82 6.55
CA LEU A 83 8.33 1.29 5.46
C LEU A 83 9.12 1.34 4.13
N ARG A 84 9.32 0.18 3.51
CA ARG A 84 10.01 0.01 2.22
C ARG A 84 9.06 -0.22 1.06
N THR A 85 7.89 -0.80 1.35
CA THR A 85 6.90 -1.13 0.32
C THR A 85 5.50 -0.73 0.78
N LEU A 86 4.86 0.10 -0.03
CA LEU A 86 3.47 0.50 0.12
C LEU A 86 2.70 0.15 -1.15
N ILE A 87 1.71 -0.74 -1.01
CA ILE A 87 0.81 -1.12 -2.09
C ILE A 87 -0.60 -0.71 -1.70
N MET A 88 -1.19 0.17 -2.51
CA MET A 88 -2.55 0.66 -2.32
C MET A 88 -3.54 -0.16 -3.12
N GLY A 89 -4.72 -0.39 -2.54
CA GLY A 89 -5.84 -0.99 -3.25
C GLY A 89 -6.48 -0.03 -4.26
N LYS A 90 -7.26 -0.59 -5.19
CA LYS A 90 -7.85 0.13 -6.32
C LYS A 90 -8.56 1.43 -5.96
N LYS A 91 -9.35 1.47 -4.88
CA LYS A 91 -10.20 2.61 -4.52
C LYS A 91 -9.49 3.74 -3.76
N TYR A 92 -8.23 3.55 -3.37
CA TYR A 92 -7.53 4.54 -2.54
C TYR A 92 -7.35 5.86 -3.30
N ASN A 93 -7.94 6.94 -2.78
CA ASN A 93 -7.84 8.28 -3.37
C ASN A 93 -7.65 9.38 -2.31
N GLN A 94 -7.07 9.04 -1.17
CA GLN A 94 -6.73 10.00 -0.12
C GLN A 94 -5.40 10.68 -0.40
N ARG A 95 -5.26 11.95 0.02
CA ARG A 95 -4.02 12.69 -0.16
C ARG A 95 -2.93 12.12 0.72
N LEU A 96 -1.78 11.84 0.12
CA LEU A 96 -0.56 11.48 0.85
C LEU A 96 0.17 12.76 1.26
N THR A 97 0.55 12.84 2.54
CA THR A 97 1.23 14.01 3.11
C THR A 97 2.68 13.73 3.44
N ASN A 98 3.00 12.53 3.94
CA ASN A 98 4.37 12.13 4.28
C ASN A 98 4.59 10.65 3.93
N LEU A 99 5.55 10.37 3.06
CA LEU A 99 6.04 9.01 2.81
C LEU A 99 7.32 8.77 3.61
N SER A 100 7.60 7.50 3.91
CA SER A 100 8.85 7.12 4.55
C SER A 100 10.05 7.53 3.70
N LYS A 101 11.09 8.08 4.35
CA LYS A 101 12.40 8.35 3.71
C LYS A 101 13.08 7.08 3.16
N ASN A 102 12.66 5.90 3.59
CA ASN A 102 13.19 4.60 3.19
C ASN A 102 12.29 3.86 2.19
N LEU A 103 11.21 4.49 1.70
CA LEU A 103 10.27 3.84 0.79
C LEU A 103 10.93 3.56 -0.56
N GLU A 104 11.00 2.29 -0.94
CA GLU A 104 11.62 1.83 -2.18
C GLU A 104 10.57 1.56 -3.28
N ILE A 105 9.38 1.09 -2.88
CA ILE A 105 8.30 0.70 -3.81
C ILE A 105 6.99 1.37 -3.37
N LEU A 106 6.37 2.10 -4.30
CA LEU A 106 5.04 2.68 -4.15
C LEU A 106 4.16 2.26 -5.33
N VAL A 107 3.04 1.61 -5.02
CA VAL A 107 1.99 1.26 -5.98
C VAL A 107 0.72 1.99 -5.60
N LEU A 108 0.25 2.87 -6.48
CA LEU A 108 -0.98 3.64 -6.30
C LEU A 108 -2.18 2.87 -6.86
N GLY A 109 -3.32 3.00 -6.19
CA GLY A 109 -4.58 2.42 -6.64
C GLY A 109 -5.08 3.02 -7.95
N ASP A 110 -5.89 2.27 -8.70
CA ASP A 110 -6.42 2.74 -9.99
C ASP A 110 -7.13 4.10 -9.88
N ASP A 111 -7.87 4.33 -8.80
CA ASP A 111 -8.69 5.52 -8.58
C ASP A 111 -7.88 6.70 -7.98
N PHE A 112 -6.60 6.49 -7.66
CA PHE A 112 -5.76 7.52 -7.07
C PHE A 112 -5.54 8.67 -8.05
N ASN A 113 -6.05 9.85 -7.70
CA ASN A 113 -5.90 11.09 -8.44
C ASN A 113 -5.68 12.25 -7.46
N GLN A 114 -4.66 12.11 -6.63
CA GLN A 114 -4.19 13.16 -5.72
C GLN A 114 -2.78 13.58 -6.11
N PRO A 115 -2.36 14.81 -5.77
CA PRO A 115 -1.01 15.26 -6.07
C PRO A 115 0.08 14.49 -5.32
N LEU A 116 1.23 14.30 -5.97
CA LEU A 116 2.43 13.66 -5.41
C LEU A 116 3.65 14.60 -5.33
N TYR A 117 3.45 15.91 -5.53
CA TYR A 117 4.54 16.86 -5.48
C TYR A 117 5.17 16.93 -4.07
N ASP A 118 6.50 16.91 -4.02
CA ASP A 118 7.34 17.06 -2.83
C ASP A 118 7.21 15.98 -1.73
N ILE A 119 6.46 14.91 -1.96
CA ILE A 119 6.33 13.80 -0.99
C ILE A 119 7.09 12.54 -1.37
N ILE A 120 7.61 12.46 -2.60
CA ILE A 120 8.32 11.27 -3.10
C ILE A 120 9.76 11.25 -2.55
N PRO A 121 10.15 10.22 -1.78
CA PRO A 121 11.49 10.14 -1.20
C PRO A 121 12.54 9.79 -2.25
N SER A 122 13.79 10.21 -2.02
CA SER A 122 14.93 9.91 -2.91
C SER A 122 15.31 8.42 -2.96
N SER A 123 14.84 7.63 -2.00
CA SER A 123 15.03 6.17 -1.95
C SER A 123 14.07 5.40 -2.87
N LEU A 124 13.05 6.06 -3.45
CA LEU A 124 12.04 5.39 -4.27
C LEU A 124 12.66 4.87 -5.56
N LYS A 125 12.60 3.55 -5.76
CA LYS A 125 13.10 2.82 -6.92
C LYS A 125 11.99 2.46 -7.90
N THR A 126 10.75 2.36 -7.42
CA THR A 126 9.62 1.93 -8.24
C THR A 126 8.37 2.70 -7.85
N LEU A 127 7.79 3.38 -8.84
CA LEU A 127 6.51 4.06 -8.76
C LEU A 127 5.57 3.49 -9.82
N ILE A 128 4.46 2.90 -9.37
CA ILE A 128 3.37 2.46 -10.24
C ILE A 128 2.18 3.38 -10.02
N LEU A 129 1.75 4.06 -11.08
CA LEU A 129 0.63 4.99 -11.05
C LEU A 129 -0.68 4.28 -11.42
N GLY A 130 -1.77 4.72 -10.78
CA GLY A 130 -3.12 4.27 -11.09
C GLY A 130 -3.66 4.80 -12.43
N LYS A 131 -4.69 4.14 -12.95
CA LYS A 131 -5.36 4.48 -14.22
C LYS A 131 -5.93 5.89 -14.26
N GLN A 132 -6.42 6.41 -13.13
CA GLN A 132 -7.05 7.73 -13.01
C GLN A 132 -6.07 8.85 -12.67
N PHE A 133 -4.77 8.57 -12.55
CA PHE A 133 -3.80 9.60 -12.19
C PHE A 133 -3.60 10.61 -13.33
N THR A 134 -4.02 11.86 -13.10
CA THR A 134 -3.97 12.93 -14.12
C THR A 134 -2.96 14.04 -13.84
N TYR A 135 -2.33 14.05 -12.65
CA TYR A 135 -1.44 15.14 -12.27
C TYR A 135 -0.12 15.15 -13.06
N PRO A 136 0.44 16.33 -13.38
CA PRO A 136 1.72 16.40 -14.07
C PRO A 136 2.88 15.81 -13.26
N LEU A 137 3.55 14.81 -13.81
CA LEU A 137 4.75 14.18 -13.20
C LEU A 137 6.02 15.05 -13.33
N LYS A 138 5.95 16.23 -13.99
CA LYS A 138 7.10 17.11 -14.22
C LYS A 138 7.78 17.54 -12.90
N CYS A 139 7.04 17.58 -11.80
CA CYS A 139 7.55 17.93 -10.48
C CYS A 139 8.18 16.75 -9.72
N LEU A 140 8.09 15.51 -10.21
CA LEU A 140 8.77 14.34 -9.61
C LEU A 140 10.27 14.26 -9.93
N ASN A 141 10.77 15.19 -10.75
CA ASN A 141 11.96 14.99 -11.58
C ASN A 141 13.26 15.50 -10.93
N LYS A 142 13.48 15.29 -9.63
CA LYS A 142 14.80 15.54 -9.02
C LYS A 142 15.65 14.28 -8.81
N ASN A 143 15.07 13.07 -8.82
CA ASN A 143 15.80 11.84 -8.49
C ASN A 143 15.62 10.66 -9.46
N LEU A 144 14.86 10.81 -10.55
CA LEU A 144 14.67 9.73 -11.53
C LEU A 144 15.81 9.73 -12.56
N SER A 145 16.43 8.56 -12.73
CA SER A 145 17.50 8.30 -13.69
C SER A 145 17.02 8.41 -15.15
N GLU A 146 17.94 8.61 -16.08
CA GLU A 146 17.64 8.83 -17.51
C GLU A 146 16.93 7.65 -18.19
N GLN A 147 17.07 6.43 -17.65
CA GLN A 147 16.34 5.23 -18.10
C GLN A 147 14.85 5.26 -17.71
N GLU A 148 14.50 5.85 -16.58
CA GLU A 148 13.11 5.96 -16.10
C GLU A 148 12.32 7.05 -16.87
N ARG A 149 13.03 8.02 -17.45
CA ARG A 149 12.45 8.99 -18.41
C ARG A 149 11.93 8.31 -19.69
N GLY A 150 12.54 7.20 -20.10
CA GLY A 150 12.07 6.36 -21.22
C GLY A 150 10.76 5.66 -20.93
N ALA A 151 10.56 5.19 -19.69
CA ALA A 151 9.32 4.57 -19.24
C ALA A 151 8.13 5.56 -19.26
N LEU A 152 8.36 6.83 -18.88
CA LEU A 152 7.39 7.92 -19.00
C LEU A 152 6.98 8.23 -20.46
N LYS A 153 7.93 8.13 -21.41
CA LYS A 153 7.67 8.26 -22.85
C LYS A 153 6.86 7.07 -23.40
N CYS A 154 7.10 5.86 -22.91
CA CYS A 154 6.29 4.67 -23.22
C CYS A 154 4.89 4.75 -22.59
N TRP A 155 4.76 5.35 -21.41
CA TRP A 155 3.49 5.50 -20.68
C TRP A 155 2.44 6.31 -21.46
N LYS A 156 2.85 7.41 -22.10
CA LYS A 156 1.95 8.19 -22.99
C LYS A 156 1.46 7.42 -24.22
N LYS A 157 2.10 6.30 -24.59
CA LYS A 157 1.78 5.50 -25.79
C LYS A 157 1.02 4.20 -25.49
N LYS A 158 0.97 3.70 -24.25
CA LYS A 158 0.35 2.40 -23.92
C LYS A 158 -0.73 2.54 -22.85
N LYS A 159 -1.91 2.98 -23.27
CA LYS A 159 -3.17 2.98 -22.51
C LYS A 159 -3.79 1.58 -22.30
N ARG A 160 -2.98 0.52 -22.14
CA ARG A 160 -3.49 -0.84 -21.91
C ARG A 160 -2.49 -1.69 -21.12
N PHE A 161 -2.82 -1.97 -19.87
CA PHE A 161 -2.63 -3.32 -19.31
C PHE A 161 -3.90 -3.68 -18.54
N TYR A 162 -4.62 -4.64 -19.10
CA TYR A 162 -5.62 -5.44 -18.40
C TYR A 162 -4.84 -6.49 -17.60
N VAL A 163 -5.13 -6.62 -16.31
CA VAL A 163 -4.95 -7.90 -15.60
C VAL A 163 -6.33 -8.54 -15.65
N GLY A 164 -6.52 -9.42 -16.64
CA GLY A 164 -7.64 -10.35 -16.68
C GLY A 164 -7.19 -11.65 -16.03
N ASN A 165 -8.05 -12.19 -15.16
CA ASN A 165 -7.92 -13.47 -14.49
C ASN A 165 -7.51 -14.59 -15.47
N GLU A 166 -6.58 -15.44 -15.05
CA GLU A 166 -6.57 -16.83 -15.46
C GLU A 166 -6.85 -17.68 -14.22
N GLU A 167 -8.09 -18.11 -14.11
CA GLU A 167 -8.43 -19.36 -13.42
C GLU A 167 -8.14 -20.51 -14.40
N GLY A 168 -7.39 -21.50 -13.92
CA GLY A 168 -7.13 -22.79 -14.54
C GLY A 168 -6.64 -23.75 -13.47
#